data_AF-A0A2P5YNF6-F1
#
_entry.id   AF-A0A2P5YNF6-F1
#
_cell.length_a   1.000
_cell.length_b   1.000
_cell.length_c   1.000
_cell.angle_alpha   90.00
_cell.angle_beta   90.00
_cell.angle_gamma   90.00
#
_symmetry.space_group_name_H-M   'P 1'
#
loop_
_entity.id
_entity.type
_entity.pdbx_description
1 polymer ?
#
loop_
_entity_poly.entity_id
_entity_poly.type
_entity_poly.pdbx_seq_one_letter_code
_entity_poly.pdbx_strand_id
1 'polypeptide(L)'
;MAAIMFVYAMFRQYFPPQLQDYIFQYGKKLSNFMYPYIHITFDEFTGEKIKKSEAFSAIQNYLSDKSSANAKRLKADVVKDSQSLVLSMDYNEEITDEFNGVKLWWSANRTTTKTQQFSFYPAADEKRFYTLKFHNRHREVITGTYLSHVLKQGKAIAANNQQRKLYSNGAGQGNRSSTTWTHVAFEHPATFDTLAMDEKKIREIKKDLVTFSNGKEYYAKIGKAWKRGYLLYGPPGTGKSTMVAAMANFLNYDVYDLELTTVKNNVELRRLLIETSNKSIIVIEDIDLVGVKESLFSPPTMLTSLIQL
;
A
#
# COMPACT_ATOMS: atom_id res chain seq x y z
N MET A 1 -18.70 -39.83 20.66
CA MET A 1 -19.19 -38.65 21.40
C MET A 1 -19.69 -39.00 22.81
N ALA A 2 -20.61 -39.95 23.00
CA ALA A 2 -21.14 -40.31 24.33
C ALA A 2 -20.07 -40.82 25.32
N ALA A 3 -19.13 -41.64 24.86
CA ALA A 3 -18.04 -42.14 25.72
C ALA A 3 -17.11 -41.03 26.22
N ILE A 4 -16.82 -40.02 25.39
CA ILE A 4 -15.98 -38.87 25.77
C ILE A 4 -16.71 -37.98 26.78
N MET A 5 -18.01 -37.75 26.58
CA MET A 5 -18.86 -37.02 27.53
C MET A 5 -18.94 -37.74 28.89
N PHE A 6 -19.06 -39.07 28.88
CA PHE A 6 -19.12 -39.89 30.09
C PHE A 6 -17.80 -39.88 30.88
N VAL A 7 -16.67 -40.02 30.18
CA VAL A 7 -15.34 -39.91 30.79
C VAL A 7 -15.09 -38.50 31.33
N TYR A 8 -15.52 -37.46 30.62
CA TYR A 8 -15.40 -36.06 31.08
C TYR A 8 -16.29 -35.78 32.31
N ALA A 9 -17.51 -36.35 32.35
CA ALA A 9 -18.40 -36.24 33.50
C ALA A 9 -17.83 -36.96 34.73
N MET A 10 -17.33 -38.19 34.55
CA MET A 10 -16.62 -38.95 35.59
C MET A 10 -15.38 -38.20 36.11
N PHE A 11 -14.62 -37.58 35.20
CA PHE A 11 -13.44 -36.79 35.55
C PHE A 11 -13.81 -35.56 36.39
N ARG A 12 -14.90 -34.85 36.06
CA ARG A 12 -15.42 -33.74 36.86
C ARG A 12 -15.92 -34.15 38.25
N GLN A 13 -16.47 -35.36 38.36
CA GLN A 13 -17.11 -35.84 39.59
C GLN A 13 -16.11 -36.42 40.61
N TYR A 14 -15.00 -36.99 40.14
CA TYR A 14 -14.01 -37.66 41.00
C TYR A 14 -12.73 -36.84 41.28
N PHE A 15 -12.38 -35.85 40.45
CA PHE A 15 -11.15 -35.06 40.65
C PHE A 15 -11.42 -33.72 41.34
N PRO A 16 -10.76 -33.42 42.48
CA PRO A 16 -10.80 -32.11 43.13
C PRO A 16 -10.40 -30.98 42.16
N PRO A 17 -10.99 -29.78 42.26
CA PRO A 17 -10.74 -28.67 41.33
C PRO A 17 -9.25 -28.27 41.23
N GLN A 18 -8.49 -28.43 42.33
CA GLN A 18 -7.04 -28.18 42.34
C GLN A 18 -6.27 -29.13 41.42
N LEU A 19 -6.66 -30.41 41.33
CA LEU A 19 -6.03 -31.40 40.44
C LEU A 19 -6.47 -31.22 38.99
N GLN A 20 -7.68 -30.70 38.75
CA GLN A 20 -8.14 -30.36 37.41
C GLN A 20 -7.25 -29.30 36.76
N ASP A 21 -6.84 -28.27 37.52
CA ASP A 21 -5.93 -27.24 37.02
C ASP A 21 -4.55 -27.80 36.67
N TYR A 22 -4.00 -28.71 37.49
CA TYR A 22 -2.73 -29.38 37.18
C TYR A 22 -2.86 -30.26 35.93
N ILE A 23 -3.90 -31.07 35.82
CA ILE A 23 -4.12 -31.95 34.66
C ILE A 23 -4.36 -31.12 33.39
N PHE A 24 -5.03 -29.98 33.50
CA PHE A 24 -5.21 -29.05 32.37
C PHE A 24 -3.88 -28.42 31.94
N GLN A 25 -3.03 -28.02 32.88
CA GLN A 25 -1.69 -27.48 32.57
C GLN A 25 -0.76 -28.53 31.94
N TYR A 26 -0.75 -29.76 32.47
CA TYR A 26 0.01 -30.88 31.88
C TYR A 26 -0.60 -31.34 30.55
N GLY A 27 -1.92 -31.32 30.42
CA GLY A 27 -2.63 -31.57 29.17
C GLY A 27 -2.28 -30.55 28.09
N LYS A 28 -2.18 -29.26 28.45
CA LYS A 28 -1.72 -28.20 27.54
C LYS A 28 -0.24 -28.36 27.16
N LYS A 29 0.62 -28.82 28.08
CA LYS A 29 2.02 -29.17 27.75
C LYS A 29 2.10 -30.36 26.81
N LEU A 30 1.32 -31.43 27.07
CA LEU A 30 1.26 -32.62 26.23
C LEU A 30 0.64 -32.32 24.86
N SER A 31 -0.39 -31.47 24.79
CA SER A 31 -0.97 -31.03 23.52
C SER A 31 0.02 -30.23 22.70
N ASN A 32 0.80 -29.33 23.33
CA ASN A 32 1.84 -28.56 22.64
C ASN A 32 3.00 -29.45 22.17
N PHE A 33 3.26 -30.55 22.87
CA PHE A 33 4.25 -31.56 22.46
C PHE A 33 3.76 -32.39 21.27
N MET A 34 2.49 -32.80 21.27
CA MET A 34 1.90 -33.63 20.22
C MET A 34 1.48 -32.83 18.97
N TYR A 35 1.17 -31.53 19.13
CA TYR A 35 0.86 -30.60 18.05
C TYR A 35 1.85 -29.42 18.05
N PRO A 36 3.08 -29.63 17.57
CA PRO A 36 4.13 -28.61 17.57
C PRO A 36 3.98 -27.59 16.43
N TYR A 37 2.76 -27.30 15.95
CA TYR A 37 2.52 -26.33 14.88
C TYR A 37 2.08 -24.99 15.45
N ILE A 38 2.68 -23.92 14.94
CA ILE A 38 2.33 -22.54 15.25
C ILE A 38 1.54 -21.96 14.08
N HIS A 39 0.51 -21.17 14.41
CA HIS A 39 -0.26 -20.38 13.48
C HIS A 39 -0.03 -18.90 13.78
N ILE A 40 0.38 -18.13 12.77
CA ILE A 40 0.44 -16.65 12.86
C ILE A 40 -0.62 -16.09 11.93
N THR A 41 -1.50 -15.25 12.47
CA THR A 41 -2.58 -14.59 11.72
C THR A 41 -2.22 -13.14 11.43
N PHE A 42 -2.48 -12.71 10.20
CA PHE A 42 -2.28 -11.34 9.73
C PHE A 42 -3.62 -10.79 9.25
N ASP A 43 -4.22 -9.90 10.03
CA ASP A 43 -5.49 -9.27 9.72
C ASP A 43 -5.34 -8.16 8.66
N GLU A 44 -6.35 -8.01 7.80
CA GLU A 44 -6.38 -6.95 6.78
C GLU A 44 -6.39 -5.55 7.39
N PHE A 45 -7.01 -5.37 8.56
CA PHE A 45 -7.10 -4.08 9.24
C PHE A 45 -6.46 -4.15 10.63
N THR A 46 -5.61 -3.17 10.93
CA THR A 46 -4.98 -2.99 12.25
C THR A 46 -5.67 -1.85 13.01
N GLY A 47 -6.19 -2.12 14.21
CA GLY A 47 -6.88 -1.14 15.07
C GLY A 47 -8.37 -0.97 14.75
N GLU A 48 -8.95 0.19 15.06
CA GLU A 48 -10.36 0.55 14.81
C GLU A 48 -10.67 0.74 13.31
N LYS A 49 -10.48 -0.31 12.50
CA LYS A 49 -10.94 -0.49 11.10
C LYS A 49 -10.52 0.56 10.05
N ILE A 50 -9.79 1.62 10.39
CA ILE A 50 -9.52 2.73 9.46
C ILE A 50 -8.27 2.49 8.59
N LYS A 51 -7.30 1.69 9.03
CA LYS A 51 -6.04 1.47 8.29
C LYS A 51 -5.84 0.02 7.88
N LYS A 52 -5.75 -0.21 6.57
CA LYS A 52 -5.28 -1.47 5.99
C LYS A 52 -3.85 -1.74 6.47
N SER A 53 -3.60 -2.96 6.94
CA SER A 53 -2.31 -3.38 7.44
C SER A 53 -1.27 -3.39 6.32
N GLU A 54 -0.14 -2.70 6.55
CA GLU A 54 0.99 -2.70 5.62
C GLU A 54 1.56 -4.11 5.46
N ALA A 55 1.59 -4.88 6.56
CA ALA A 55 2.04 -6.27 6.55
C ALA A 55 1.13 -7.15 5.70
N PHE A 56 -0.20 -6.99 5.85
CA PHE A 56 -1.17 -7.74 5.04
C PHE A 56 -1.00 -7.45 3.54
N SER A 57 -0.84 -6.18 3.18
CA SER A 57 -0.70 -5.78 1.77
C SER A 57 0.61 -6.31 1.16
N ALA A 58 1.72 -6.26 1.91
CA ALA A 58 2.99 -6.82 1.46
C ALA A 58 2.91 -8.35 1.29
N ILE A 59 2.32 -9.07 2.26
CA ILE A 59 2.12 -10.52 2.18
C ILE A 59 1.22 -10.88 0.99
N GLN A 60 0.13 -10.14 0.77
CA GLN A 60 -0.76 -10.35 -0.37
C GLN A 60 0.01 -10.26 -1.70
N ASN A 61 0.86 -9.26 -1.88
CA ASN A 61 1.64 -9.10 -3.11
C ASN A 61 2.67 -10.22 -3.29
N TYR A 62 3.36 -10.63 -2.21
CA TYR A 62 4.30 -11.75 -2.25
C TYR A 62 3.59 -13.07 -2.61
N LEU A 63 2.47 -13.36 -1.97
CA LEU A 63 1.71 -14.59 -2.21
C LEU A 63 1.02 -14.57 -3.56
N SER A 64 0.56 -13.42 -4.06
CA SER A 64 -0.02 -13.28 -5.40
C SER A 64 1.01 -13.65 -6.47
N ASP A 65 2.23 -13.09 -6.38
CA ASP A 65 3.34 -13.42 -7.28
C ASP A 65 3.68 -14.92 -7.24
N LYS A 66 3.85 -15.49 -6.04
CA LYS A 66 4.11 -16.92 -5.85
C LYS A 66 2.96 -17.83 -6.29
N SER A 67 1.72 -17.40 -6.09
CA SER A 67 0.51 -18.14 -6.48
C SER A 67 0.40 -18.22 -8.00
N SER A 68 0.75 -17.16 -8.72
CA SER A 68 0.70 -17.15 -10.19
C SER A 68 1.59 -18.24 -10.80
N ALA A 69 2.68 -18.61 -10.12
CA ALA A 69 3.61 -19.65 -10.56
C ALA A 69 3.18 -21.08 -10.16
N ASN A 70 2.53 -21.26 -9.00
CA ASN A 70 2.37 -22.58 -8.37
C ASN A 70 0.93 -22.96 -7.96
N ALA A 71 -0.04 -22.06 -8.05
CA ALA A 71 -1.40 -22.32 -7.55
C ALA A 71 -2.23 -23.17 -8.52
N LYS A 72 -3.14 -23.98 -7.96
CA LYS A 72 -4.07 -24.80 -8.75
C LYS A 72 -5.34 -24.05 -9.11
N ARG A 73 -5.66 -22.96 -8.37
CA ARG A 73 -6.79 -22.06 -8.63
C ARG A 73 -6.33 -20.62 -8.43
N LEU A 74 -6.74 -19.72 -9.31
CA LEU A 74 -6.38 -18.31 -9.27
C LEU A 74 -7.65 -17.48 -9.33
N LYS A 75 -7.73 -16.45 -8.50
CA LYS A 75 -8.79 -15.46 -8.54
C LYS A 75 -8.30 -14.26 -9.31
N ALA A 76 -8.92 -13.96 -10.45
CA ALA A 76 -8.66 -12.71 -11.15
C ALA A 76 -9.45 -11.59 -10.47
N ASP A 77 -8.75 -10.67 -9.81
CA ASP A 77 -9.35 -9.43 -9.34
C ASP A 77 -9.03 -8.32 -10.35
N VAL A 78 -10.10 -7.75 -10.94
CA VAL A 78 -9.98 -6.53 -11.73
C VAL A 78 -9.85 -5.38 -10.76
N VAL A 79 -8.67 -4.75 -10.75
CA VAL A 79 -8.46 -3.51 -10.01
C VAL A 79 -9.32 -2.44 -10.69
N LYS A 80 -10.22 -1.80 -9.95
CA LYS A 80 -11.31 -0.96 -10.48
C LYS A 80 -10.89 0.20 -11.39
N ASP A 81 -9.60 0.51 -11.49
CA ASP A 81 -9.07 1.65 -12.26
C ASP A 81 -7.84 1.29 -13.11
N SER A 82 -7.52 0.00 -13.29
CA SER A 82 -6.47 -0.44 -14.21
C SER A 82 -6.93 -1.62 -15.06
N GLN A 83 -6.64 -1.62 -16.35
CA GLN A 83 -6.86 -2.76 -17.26
C GLN A 83 -5.93 -3.96 -16.94
N SER A 84 -5.31 -3.99 -15.77
CA SER A 84 -4.44 -5.06 -15.30
C SER A 84 -5.23 -6.06 -14.46
N LEU A 85 -5.31 -7.28 -14.95
CA LEU A 85 -5.82 -8.44 -14.21
C LEU A 85 -4.77 -8.83 -13.16
N VAL A 86 -5.07 -8.66 -11.87
CA VAL A 86 -4.21 -9.16 -10.79
C VAL A 86 -4.73 -10.52 -10.37
N LEU A 87 -3.90 -11.55 -10.53
CA LEU A 87 -4.20 -12.91 -10.09
C LEU A 87 -3.89 -13.02 -8.59
N SER A 88 -4.93 -13.07 -7.77
CA SER A 88 -4.84 -13.27 -6.32
C SER A 88 -5.10 -14.75 -5.96
N MET A 89 -4.57 -15.18 -4.82
CA MET A 89 -4.86 -16.50 -4.26
C MET A 89 -6.36 -16.59 -3.89
N ASP A 90 -7.01 -17.69 -4.25
CA ASP A 90 -8.41 -17.92 -3.88
C ASP A 90 -8.55 -18.21 -2.38
N TYR A 91 -9.71 -17.85 -1.82
CA TYR A 91 -10.00 -18.06 -0.40
C TYR A 91 -10.10 -19.56 -0.11
N ASN A 92 -9.47 -20.01 0.99
CA ASN A 92 -9.32 -21.40 1.42
C ASN A 92 -8.29 -22.25 0.64
N GLU A 93 -7.46 -21.65 -0.21
CA GLU A 93 -6.30 -22.35 -0.77
C GLU A 93 -5.10 -22.25 0.17
N GLU A 94 -4.37 -23.37 0.29
CA GLU A 94 -3.10 -23.43 1.01
C GLU A 94 -1.94 -23.45 0.01
N ILE A 95 -1.08 -22.42 0.07
CA ILE A 95 0.17 -22.38 -0.69
C ILE A 95 1.30 -22.89 0.20
N THR A 96 2.09 -23.82 -0.35
CA THR A 96 3.33 -24.25 0.28
C THR A 96 4.48 -23.38 -0.19
N ASP A 97 5.20 -22.77 0.74
CA ASP A 97 6.44 -22.05 0.49
C ASP A 97 7.61 -22.81 1.13
N GLU A 98 8.80 -22.64 0.58
CA GLU A 98 10.02 -23.27 1.08
C GLU A 98 11.09 -22.20 1.31
N PHE A 99 11.61 -22.13 2.53
CA PHE A 99 12.65 -21.18 2.91
C PHE A 99 13.74 -21.88 3.70
N ASN A 100 14.98 -21.87 3.20
CA ASN A 100 16.13 -22.56 3.80
C ASN A 100 15.85 -24.03 4.15
N GLY A 101 15.13 -24.75 3.29
CA GLY A 101 14.74 -26.16 3.50
C GLY A 101 13.58 -26.38 4.48
N VAL A 102 12.97 -25.31 4.99
CA VAL A 102 11.78 -25.38 5.86
C VAL A 102 10.52 -25.16 5.03
N LYS A 103 9.59 -26.12 5.11
CA LYS A 103 8.25 -26.01 4.49
C LYS A 103 7.30 -25.20 5.36
N LEU A 104 6.61 -24.26 4.72
CA LEU A 104 5.71 -23.30 5.32
C LEU A 104 4.38 -23.34 4.57
N TRP A 105 3.26 -23.16 5.27
CA TRP A 105 1.95 -23.18 4.66
C TRP A 105 1.22 -21.86 4.89
N TRP A 106 0.82 -21.20 3.81
CA TRP A 106 0.03 -19.98 3.82
C TRP A 106 -1.42 -20.29 3.42
N SER A 107 -2.40 -19.77 4.16
CA SER A 107 -3.80 -19.82 3.75
C SER A 107 -4.46 -18.44 3.78
N ALA A 108 -5.21 -18.12 2.72
CA ALA A 108 -6.14 -17.00 2.70
C ALA A 108 -7.45 -17.42 3.36
N ASN A 109 -7.88 -16.69 4.39
CA ASN A 109 -9.10 -16.99 5.12
C ASN A 109 -10.03 -15.77 5.14
N ARG A 110 -11.33 -16.03 5.15
CA ARG A 110 -12.40 -15.04 5.27
C ARG A 110 -13.35 -15.48 6.37
N THR A 111 -13.58 -14.61 7.34
CA THR A 111 -14.65 -14.78 8.32
C THR A 111 -15.81 -13.87 7.97
N THR A 112 -16.96 -14.46 7.64
CA THR A 112 -18.23 -13.73 7.58
C THR A 112 -18.86 -13.72 8.96
N THR A 113 -18.98 -12.55 9.60
CA THR A 113 -19.85 -12.43 10.76
C THR A 113 -21.29 -12.50 10.30
N LYS A 114 -21.95 -13.64 10.52
CA LYS A 114 -23.42 -13.75 10.37
C LYS A 114 -24.06 -13.02 11.55
N THR A 115 -24.37 -11.74 11.38
CA THR A 115 -25.31 -11.07 12.29
C THR A 115 -26.71 -11.62 12.01
N GLN A 116 -27.27 -12.38 12.95
CA GLN A 116 -28.66 -12.85 12.92
C GLN A 116 -29.67 -11.73 13.24
N GLN A 117 -29.42 -10.50 12.80
CA GLN A 117 -30.29 -9.36 13.06
C GLN A 117 -30.67 -8.70 11.75
N PHE A 118 -31.98 -8.48 11.56
CA PHE A 118 -32.55 -7.75 10.45
C PHE A 118 -31.97 -6.32 10.41
N SER A 119 -30.96 -6.08 9.58
CA SER A 119 -30.44 -4.74 9.30
C SER A 119 -30.91 -4.25 7.93
N PHE A 120 -31.48 -3.05 7.89
CA PHE A 120 -31.93 -2.35 6.66
C PHE A 120 -30.77 -1.83 5.78
N TYR A 121 -29.53 -2.15 6.12
CA TYR A 121 -28.32 -1.78 5.37
C TYR A 121 -27.62 -3.06 4.85
N PRO A 122 -27.12 -3.09 3.60
CA PRO A 122 -26.17 -4.10 3.16
C PRO A 122 -24.80 -3.76 3.78
N ALA A 123 -23.91 -4.66 4.18
CA ALA A 123 -23.81 -6.10 4.08
C ALA A 123 -22.86 -6.57 5.21
N ALA A 124 -22.75 -7.88 5.41
CA ALA A 124 -21.79 -8.48 6.34
C ALA A 124 -20.36 -7.96 6.11
N ASP A 125 -19.73 -7.40 7.15
CA ASP A 125 -18.30 -7.07 7.15
C ASP A 125 -17.49 -8.37 7.01
N GLU A 126 -16.95 -8.63 5.82
CA GLU A 126 -16.02 -9.74 5.59
C GLU A 126 -14.66 -9.41 6.19
N LYS A 127 -14.24 -10.12 7.24
CA LYS A 127 -12.87 -10.01 7.76
C LYS A 127 -11.95 -10.96 6.99
N ARG A 128 -10.99 -10.39 6.26
CA ARG A 128 -9.97 -11.16 5.54
C ARG A 128 -8.67 -11.19 6.35
N PHE A 129 -8.02 -12.35 6.38
CA PHE A 129 -6.75 -12.53 7.06
C PHE A 129 -5.94 -13.66 6.42
N TYR A 130 -4.62 -13.58 6.53
CA TYR A 130 -3.71 -14.66 6.14
C TYR A 130 -3.27 -15.44 7.37
N THR A 131 -3.16 -16.76 7.24
CA THR A 131 -2.61 -17.62 8.28
C THR A 131 -1.34 -18.28 7.77
N LEU A 132 -0.25 -18.12 8.51
CA LEU A 132 1.01 -18.84 8.30
C LEU A 132 1.10 -19.98 9.31
N LYS A 133 1.21 -21.21 8.82
CA LYS A 133 1.38 -22.43 9.61
C LYS A 133 2.79 -22.98 9.43
N PHE A 134 3.45 -23.33 10.53
CA PHE A 134 4.80 -23.91 10.53
C PHE A 134 5.11 -24.67 11.81
N HIS A 135 6.19 -25.46 11.81
CA HIS A 135 6.63 -26.22 12.97
C HIS A 135 7.41 -25.36 13.97
N ASN A 136 7.09 -25.45 15.27
CA ASN A 136 7.64 -24.64 16.37
C ASN A 136 9.18 -24.66 16.45
N ARG A 137 9.82 -25.77 16.05
CA ARG A 137 11.31 -25.86 15.95
C ARG A 137 11.96 -24.75 15.13
N HIS A 138 11.24 -24.17 14.17
CA HIS A 138 11.75 -23.12 13.29
C HIS A 138 11.23 -21.73 13.66
N ARG A 139 10.63 -21.55 14.84
CA ARG A 139 10.00 -20.30 15.26
C ARG A 139 10.94 -19.10 15.13
N GLU A 140 12.16 -19.19 15.65
CA GLU A 140 13.10 -18.07 15.64
C GLU A 140 13.52 -17.66 14.23
N VAL A 141 13.83 -18.66 13.38
CA VAL A 141 14.17 -18.45 11.97
C VAL A 141 13.00 -17.78 11.25
N ILE A 142 11.77 -18.24 11.50
CA ILE A 142 10.59 -17.74 10.80
C ILE A 142 10.21 -16.33 11.25
N THR A 143 10.15 -16.09 12.56
CA THR A 143 9.79 -14.77 13.10
C THR A 143 10.86 -13.72 12.84
N GLY A 144 12.14 -14.11 12.85
CA GLY A 144 13.26 -13.18 12.63
C GLY A 144 13.57 -12.94 11.15
N THR A 145 13.74 -14.01 10.38
CA THR A 145 14.30 -13.91 9.01
C THR A 145 13.23 -14.05 7.92
N TYR A 146 12.36 -15.06 8.00
CA TYR A 146 11.39 -15.32 6.93
C TYR A 146 10.33 -14.21 6.81
N LEU A 147 9.71 -13.80 7.92
CA LEU A 147 8.72 -12.73 7.88
C LEU A 147 9.32 -11.42 7.34
N SER A 148 10.54 -11.07 7.77
CA SER A 148 11.26 -9.91 7.27
C SER A 148 11.53 -10.02 5.76
N HIS A 149 11.92 -11.20 5.29
CA HIS A 149 12.12 -11.50 3.87
C HIS A 149 10.83 -11.34 3.06
N VAL A 150 9.72 -11.95 3.50
CA VAL A 150 8.40 -11.85 2.86
C VAL A 150 7.93 -10.41 2.80
N LEU A 151 8.06 -9.64 3.88
CA LEU A 151 7.69 -8.23 3.90
C LEU A 151 8.56 -7.41 2.94
N LYS A 152 9.87 -7.66 2.89
CA LYS A 152 10.79 -6.95 1.99
C LYS A 152 10.48 -7.26 0.53
N GLN A 153 10.29 -8.54 0.18
CA GLN A 153 9.94 -8.95 -1.19
C GLN A 153 8.56 -8.47 -1.59
N GLY A 154 7.55 -8.60 -0.71
CA GLY A 154 6.20 -8.11 -0.93
C GLY A 154 6.15 -6.60 -1.19
N LYS A 155 6.94 -5.81 -0.46
CA LYS A 155 7.11 -4.37 -0.73
C LYS A 155 7.84 -4.08 -2.04
N ALA A 156 8.84 -4.89 -2.41
CA ALA A 156 9.54 -4.75 -3.68
C ALA A 156 8.62 -5.09 -4.87
N ILE A 157 7.82 -6.14 -4.77
CA ILE A 157 6.81 -6.52 -5.77
C ILE A 157 5.73 -5.43 -5.87
N ALA A 158 5.29 -4.89 -4.72
CA ALA A 158 4.37 -3.75 -4.71
C ALA A 158 4.95 -2.58 -5.49
N ALA A 159 6.23 -2.22 -5.23
CA ALA A 159 6.89 -1.12 -5.92
C ALA A 159 7.08 -1.38 -7.42
N ASN A 160 7.26 -2.64 -7.84
CA ASN A 160 7.42 -3.01 -9.25
C ASN A 160 6.09 -3.07 -10.01
N ASN A 161 5.03 -3.54 -9.36
CA ASN A 161 3.68 -3.69 -9.94
C ASN A 161 2.81 -2.45 -9.75
N GLN A 162 3.24 -1.46 -8.95
CA GLN A 162 2.52 -0.21 -8.79
C GLN A 162 2.61 0.57 -10.10
N GLN A 163 1.56 0.45 -10.91
CA GLN A 163 1.32 1.37 -12.00
C GLN A 163 1.15 2.76 -11.39
N ARG A 164 2.04 3.68 -11.80
CA ARG A 164 1.97 5.09 -11.42
C ARG A 164 0.61 5.66 -11.81
N LYS A 165 0.11 6.58 -11.00
CA LYS A 165 -1.18 7.22 -11.23
C LYS A 165 -0.99 8.71 -11.52
N LEU A 166 -1.81 9.22 -12.44
CA LEU A 166 -2.00 10.64 -12.67
C LEU A 166 -3.29 11.04 -11.98
N TYR A 167 -3.16 11.93 -11.00
CA TYR A 167 -4.26 12.52 -10.26
C TYR A 167 -4.57 13.90 -10.82
N SER A 168 -5.85 14.20 -10.99
CA SER A 168 -6.32 15.54 -11.35
C SER A 168 -7.43 15.97 -10.40
N ASN A 169 -7.49 17.27 -10.10
CA ASN A 169 -8.56 17.88 -9.30
C ASN A 169 -9.67 18.39 -10.24
N GLY A 170 -10.61 17.51 -10.58
CA GLY A 170 -11.78 17.87 -11.35
C GLY A 170 -12.89 18.51 -10.51
N ALA A 171 -13.64 19.45 -11.10
CA ALA A 171 -14.92 19.89 -10.55
C ALA A 171 -15.91 18.72 -10.64
N GLY A 172 -16.27 18.12 -9.50
CA GLY A 172 -17.18 16.98 -9.47
C GLY A 172 -18.50 17.28 -10.19
N GLN A 173 -18.83 16.51 -11.23
CA GLN A 173 -20.18 16.51 -11.81
C GLN A 173 -21.12 15.77 -10.85
N GLY A 174 -21.88 16.52 -10.06
CA GLY A 174 -22.96 16.00 -9.22
C GLY A 174 -23.18 16.81 -7.94
N ASN A 175 -24.28 16.53 -7.24
CA ASN A 175 -24.72 17.21 -6.00
C ASN A 175 -23.77 17.03 -4.78
N ARG A 176 -22.56 16.49 -4.97
CA ARG A 176 -21.49 16.45 -3.96
C ARG A 176 -20.41 17.48 -4.34
N SER A 177 -20.55 18.67 -3.77
CA SER A 177 -19.67 19.84 -3.93
C SER A 177 -18.27 19.67 -3.29
N SER A 178 -17.58 18.56 -3.55
CA SER A 178 -16.25 18.29 -3.02
C SER A 178 -15.31 18.04 -4.18
N THR A 179 -14.40 18.98 -4.45
CA THR A 179 -13.23 18.72 -5.30
C THR A 179 -12.43 17.60 -4.63
N THR A 180 -12.24 16.50 -5.34
CA THR A 180 -11.57 15.31 -4.84
C THR A 180 -10.69 14.78 -5.96
N TRP A 181 -9.53 14.27 -5.60
CA TRP A 181 -8.60 13.71 -6.56
C TRP A 181 -9.24 12.56 -7.36
N THR A 182 -9.39 12.75 -8.67
CA THR A 182 -9.68 11.69 -9.63
C THR A 182 -8.38 11.17 -10.21
N HIS A 183 -8.30 9.90 -10.61
CA HIS A 183 -7.04 9.34 -11.08
C HIS A 183 -7.20 8.42 -12.29
N VAL A 184 -6.14 8.36 -13.09
CA VAL A 184 -5.96 7.47 -14.23
C VAL A 184 -4.56 6.85 -14.18
N ALA A 185 -4.33 5.77 -14.92
CA ALA A 185 -2.98 5.21 -15.07
C ALA A 185 -2.07 6.24 -15.75
N PHE A 186 -0.88 6.46 -15.19
CA PHE A 186 0.13 7.35 -15.75
C PHE A 186 1.06 6.55 -16.67
N GLU A 187 0.82 6.67 -17.97
CA GLU A 187 1.60 6.03 -19.03
C GLU A 187 2.23 7.11 -19.93
N HIS A 188 3.39 7.62 -19.51
CA HIS A 188 4.15 8.59 -20.30
C HIS A 188 5.50 7.99 -20.73
N PRO A 189 5.85 7.99 -22.03
CA PRO A 189 7.08 7.33 -22.51
C PRO A 189 8.37 8.09 -22.19
N ALA A 190 8.28 9.36 -21.79
CA ALA A 190 9.45 10.20 -21.56
C ALA A 190 10.32 9.70 -20.41
N THR A 191 11.60 9.50 -20.70
CA THR A 191 12.66 9.33 -19.72
C THR A 191 13.64 10.48 -19.84
N PHE A 192 14.55 10.61 -18.87
CA PHE A 192 15.62 11.60 -18.97
C PHE A 192 16.49 11.43 -20.22
N ASP A 193 16.57 10.23 -20.78
CA ASP A 193 17.40 9.95 -21.95
C ASP A 193 16.68 10.34 -23.26
N THR A 194 15.35 10.48 -23.23
CA THR A 194 14.55 11.00 -24.35
C THR A 194 14.44 12.54 -24.36
N LEU A 195 14.90 13.21 -23.30
CA LEU A 195 14.80 14.67 -23.19
C LEU A 195 15.94 15.36 -23.96
N ALA A 196 15.57 16.23 -24.89
CA ALA A 196 16.51 17.10 -25.58
C ALA A 196 16.90 18.31 -24.69
N MET A 197 17.87 18.12 -23.80
CA MET A 197 18.42 19.17 -22.93
C MET A 197 19.92 18.96 -22.71
N ASP A 198 20.62 19.98 -22.20
CA ASP A 198 22.01 19.86 -21.76
C ASP A 198 22.18 18.72 -20.75
N GLU A 199 22.98 17.72 -21.11
CA GLU A 199 23.30 16.55 -20.29
C GLU A 199 23.87 16.92 -18.92
N LYS A 200 24.59 18.04 -18.81
CA LYS A 200 25.09 18.50 -17.52
C LYS A 200 23.94 18.85 -16.57
N LYS A 201 22.93 19.58 -17.04
CA LYS A 201 21.74 19.92 -16.26
C LYS A 201 20.93 18.69 -15.90
N ILE A 202 20.75 17.75 -16.85
CA ILE A 202 20.08 16.48 -16.58
C ILE A 202 20.78 15.71 -15.45
N ARG A 203 22.13 15.63 -15.47
CA ARG A 203 22.91 14.96 -14.42
C ARG A 203 22.76 15.64 -13.05
N GLU A 204 22.78 16.97 -13.01
CA GLU A 204 22.59 17.73 -11.77
C GLU A 204 21.20 17.44 -11.17
N ILE A 205 20.15 17.43 -11.99
CA ILE A 205 18.78 17.14 -11.54
C ILE A 205 18.65 15.67 -11.10
N LYS A 206 19.16 14.71 -11.88
CA LYS A 206 19.17 13.28 -11.48
C LYS A 206 19.86 13.10 -10.11
N LYS A 207 21.00 13.76 -9.89
CA LYS A 207 21.73 13.69 -8.63
C LYS A 207 20.93 14.28 -7.47
N ASP A 208 20.29 15.43 -7.67
CA ASP A 208 19.46 16.06 -6.64
C ASP A 208 18.26 15.18 -6.26
N LEU A 209 17.60 14.59 -7.26
CA LEU A 209 16.49 13.67 -7.09
C LEU A 209 16.86 12.43 -6.26
N VAL A 210 17.99 11.79 -6.57
CA VAL A 210 18.50 10.65 -5.80
C VAL A 210 18.83 11.06 -4.36
N THR A 211 19.45 12.23 -4.20
CA THR A 211 19.80 12.77 -2.87
C THR A 211 18.55 13.04 -2.03
N PHE A 212 17.52 13.62 -2.64
CA PHE A 212 16.24 13.88 -1.99
C PHE A 212 15.51 12.59 -1.61
N SER A 213 15.43 11.62 -2.52
CA SER A 213 14.75 10.34 -2.29
C SER A 213 15.38 9.55 -1.13
N ASN A 214 16.71 9.60 -1.00
CA ASN A 214 17.46 8.97 0.10
C ASN A 214 17.59 9.86 1.35
N GLY A 215 17.04 11.09 1.32
CA GLY A 215 17.25 12.09 2.35
C GLY A 215 16.32 11.98 3.55
N LYS A 216 15.33 11.07 3.56
CA LYS A 216 14.25 11.02 4.56
C LYS A 216 14.76 11.14 6.01
N GLU A 217 15.72 10.31 6.38
CA GLU A 217 16.29 10.26 7.73
C GLU A 217 17.06 11.54 8.07
N TYR A 218 17.73 12.14 7.09
CA TYR A 218 18.45 13.41 7.25
C TYR A 218 17.47 14.55 7.57
N TYR A 219 16.38 14.70 6.81
CA TYR A 219 15.35 15.72 7.05
C TYR A 219 14.69 15.54 8.42
N ALA A 220 14.38 14.29 8.80
CA ALA A 220 13.85 13.97 10.12
C ALA A 220 14.81 14.37 11.25
N LYS A 221 16.11 14.09 11.10
CA LYS A 221 17.14 14.41 12.11
C LYS A 221 17.28 15.92 12.35
N ILE A 222 17.14 16.74 11.31
CA ILE A 222 17.25 18.20 11.41
C ILE A 222 15.90 18.88 11.67
N GLY A 223 14.82 18.11 11.85
CA GLY A 223 13.48 18.64 12.13
C GLY A 223 12.84 19.44 10.99
N LYS A 224 13.29 19.22 9.73
CA LYS A 224 12.74 19.93 8.56
C LYS A 224 11.73 19.06 7.82
N ALA A 225 10.72 19.70 7.22
CA ALA A 225 9.79 19.02 6.34
C ALA A 225 10.55 18.40 5.16
N TRP A 226 10.34 17.10 4.92
CA TRP A 226 10.93 16.38 3.79
C TRP A 226 10.14 16.69 2.52
N LYS A 227 10.53 17.80 1.88
CA LYS A 227 9.91 18.32 0.65
C LYS A 227 10.97 18.93 -0.26
N ARG A 228 10.76 18.90 -1.58
CA ARG A 228 11.66 19.54 -2.55
C ARG A 228 10.88 20.28 -3.64
N GLY A 229 11.22 21.54 -3.87
CA GLY A 229 10.60 22.38 -4.90
C GLY A 229 11.50 22.55 -6.12
N TYR A 230 10.96 22.41 -7.33
CA TYR A 230 11.60 22.81 -8.59
C TYR A 230 10.74 23.82 -9.33
N LEU A 231 11.39 24.81 -9.94
CA LEU A 231 10.75 25.79 -10.80
C LEU A 231 11.25 25.59 -12.22
N LEU A 232 10.37 25.14 -13.12
CA LEU A 232 10.67 25.02 -14.55
C LEU A 232 10.04 26.21 -15.27
N TYR A 233 10.88 27.02 -15.93
CA TYR A 233 10.46 28.20 -16.68
C TYR A 233 11.07 28.20 -18.08
N GLY A 234 10.35 28.82 -19.02
CA GLY A 234 10.78 28.98 -20.40
C GLY A 234 9.60 29.03 -21.37
N PRO A 235 9.86 29.30 -22.66
CA PRO A 235 8.82 29.37 -23.69
C PRO A 235 7.90 28.13 -23.73
N PRO A 236 6.64 28.28 -24.17
CA PRO A 236 5.77 27.12 -24.43
C PRO A 236 6.44 26.16 -25.42
N GLY A 237 6.19 24.85 -25.27
CA GLY A 237 6.75 23.82 -26.15
C GLY A 237 8.20 23.40 -25.85
N THR A 238 8.84 23.93 -24.81
CA THR A 238 10.23 23.58 -24.41
C THR A 238 10.35 22.29 -23.58
N GLY A 239 9.29 21.47 -23.50
CA GLY A 239 9.33 20.17 -22.83
C GLY A 239 9.27 20.21 -21.30
N LYS A 240 8.74 21.27 -20.68
CA LYS A 240 8.57 21.37 -19.21
C LYS A 240 7.72 20.24 -18.64
N SER A 241 6.54 19.99 -19.19
CA SER A 241 5.68 18.88 -18.75
C SER A 241 6.31 17.51 -19.09
N THR A 242 7.07 17.41 -20.19
CA THR A 242 7.88 16.22 -20.51
C THR A 242 8.97 15.96 -19.47
N MET A 243 9.58 17.01 -18.93
CA MET A 243 10.56 16.93 -17.85
C MET A 243 9.93 16.42 -16.56
N VAL A 244 8.75 16.92 -16.18
CA VAL A 244 7.97 16.40 -15.05
C VAL A 244 7.72 14.90 -15.22
N ALA A 245 7.27 14.48 -16.40
CA ALA A 245 7.01 13.07 -16.68
C ALA A 245 8.27 12.20 -16.56
N ALA A 246 9.42 12.69 -17.05
CA ALA A 246 10.70 12.01 -16.89
C ALA A 246 11.13 11.89 -15.42
N MET A 247 10.90 12.93 -14.61
CA MET A 247 11.17 12.90 -13.17
C MET A 247 10.28 11.87 -12.45
N ALA A 248 8.98 11.84 -12.77
CA ALA A 248 8.02 10.88 -12.22
C ALA A 248 8.41 9.43 -12.55
N ASN A 249 8.79 9.19 -13.81
CA ASN A 249 9.25 7.89 -14.27
C ASN A 249 10.56 7.47 -13.59
N PHE A 250 11.50 8.39 -13.40
CA PHE A 250 12.78 8.11 -12.76
C PHE A 250 12.66 7.80 -11.27
N LEU A 251 11.78 8.50 -10.55
CA LEU A 251 11.54 8.26 -9.12
C LEU A 251 10.54 7.13 -8.84
N ASN A 252 9.78 6.73 -9.86
CA ASN A 252 8.60 5.90 -9.73
C ASN A 252 7.54 6.50 -8.78
N TYR A 253 7.24 7.78 -8.95
CA TYR A 253 6.29 8.54 -8.12
C TYR A 253 4.97 8.76 -8.86
N ASP A 254 3.87 8.88 -8.12
CA ASP A 254 2.58 9.30 -8.66
C ASP A 254 2.61 10.79 -9.01
N VAL A 255 1.85 11.23 -10.01
CA VAL A 255 1.78 12.63 -10.44
C VAL A 255 0.43 13.21 -10.05
N TYR A 256 0.43 14.38 -9.42
CA TYR A 256 -0.75 15.15 -9.07
C TYR A 256 -0.73 16.44 -9.86
N ASP A 257 -1.54 16.51 -10.90
CA ASP A 257 -1.76 17.72 -11.68
C ASP A 257 -2.79 18.59 -10.98
N LEU A 258 -2.31 19.68 -10.37
CA LEU A 258 -3.11 20.62 -9.61
C LEU A 258 -3.47 21.82 -10.48
N GLU A 259 -4.70 21.81 -10.98
CA GLU A 259 -5.28 22.94 -11.67
C GLU A 259 -5.79 23.97 -10.64
N LEU A 260 -5.10 25.10 -10.50
CA LEU A 260 -5.47 26.12 -9.50
C LEU A 260 -6.80 26.83 -9.82
N THR A 261 -7.23 26.85 -11.08
CA THR A 261 -8.46 27.51 -11.54
C THR A 261 -9.72 26.85 -10.99
N THR A 262 -9.67 25.54 -10.73
CA THR A 262 -10.82 24.75 -10.23
C THR A 262 -10.95 24.82 -8.71
N VAL A 263 -9.93 25.33 -8.01
CA VAL A 263 -9.89 25.44 -6.55
C VAL A 263 -10.57 26.74 -6.11
N LYS A 264 -11.65 26.63 -5.34
CA LYS A 264 -12.48 27.79 -4.97
C LYS A 264 -11.91 28.60 -3.81
N ASN A 265 -11.22 27.95 -2.88
CA ASN A 265 -10.72 28.59 -1.67
C ASN A 265 -9.46 27.91 -1.10
N ASN A 266 -8.78 28.62 -0.19
CA ASN A 266 -7.57 28.13 0.46
C ASN A 266 -7.78 26.88 1.34
N VAL A 267 -9.01 26.64 1.81
CA VAL A 267 -9.33 25.45 2.61
C VAL A 267 -9.31 24.21 1.73
N GLU A 268 -9.89 24.31 0.53
CA GLU A 268 -9.89 23.28 -0.49
C GLU A 268 -8.48 22.99 -1.01
N LEU A 269 -7.68 24.03 -1.26
CA LEU A 269 -6.27 23.87 -1.59
C LEU A 269 -5.50 23.08 -0.51
N ARG A 270 -5.65 23.49 0.75
CA ARG A 270 -5.01 22.78 1.89
C ARG A 270 -5.48 21.34 1.98
N ARG A 271 -6.76 21.08 1.75
CA ARG A 271 -7.33 19.73 1.76
C ARG A 271 -6.71 18.87 0.65
N LEU A 272 -6.64 19.37 -0.58
CA LEU A 272 -6.02 18.65 -1.70
C LEU A 272 -4.55 18.30 -1.40
N LEU A 273 -3.79 19.25 -0.83
CA LEU A 273 -2.39 19.04 -0.42
C LEU A 273 -2.21 18.06 0.76
N ILE A 274 -3.24 17.84 1.58
CA ILE A 274 -3.22 16.86 2.67
C ILE A 274 -3.62 15.46 2.16
N GLU A 275 -4.51 15.40 1.17
CA GLU A 275 -4.99 14.16 0.57
C GLU A 275 -3.98 13.51 -0.40
N THR A 276 -2.91 14.22 -0.79
CA THR A 276 -1.83 13.67 -1.62
C THR A 276 -1.09 12.55 -0.90
N SER A 277 -0.77 11.48 -1.62
CA SER A 277 -0.02 10.34 -1.09
C SER A 277 1.47 10.67 -0.93
N ASN A 278 2.17 9.88 -0.10
CA ASN A 278 3.63 9.92 -0.04
C ASN A 278 4.24 9.40 -1.35
N LYS A 279 5.45 9.86 -1.71
CA LYS A 279 6.12 9.52 -2.98
C LYS A 279 5.31 9.98 -4.19
N SER A 280 4.97 11.27 -4.19
CA SER A 280 4.21 11.91 -5.25
C SER A 280 4.93 13.16 -5.76
N ILE A 281 4.56 13.58 -6.96
CA ILE A 281 5.00 14.83 -7.60
C ILE A 281 3.76 15.68 -7.79
N ILE A 282 3.68 16.82 -7.10
CA ILE A 282 2.60 17.79 -7.32
C ILE A 282 3.08 18.78 -8.36
N VAL A 283 2.33 18.90 -9.45
CA VAL A 283 2.56 19.81 -10.56
C VAL A 283 1.56 20.93 -10.44
N ILE A 284 2.06 22.16 -10.47
CA ILE A 284 1.24 23.36 -10.52
C ILE A 284 1.64 24.08 -11.79
N GLU A 285 0.79 24.06 -12.81
CA GLU A 285 0.97 24.80 -14.05
C GLU A 285 0.43 26.24 -13.89
N ASP A 286 0.88 27.14 -14.77
CA ASP A 286 0.37 28.50 -14.95
C ASP A 286 0.34 29.40 -13.70
N ILE A 287 1.37 29.28 -12.86
CA ILE A 287 1.49 30.06 -11.62
C ILE A 287 1.59 31.56 -11.91
N ASP A 288 2.12 31.92 -13.07
CA ASP A 288 2.19 33.29 -13.55
C ASP A 288 0.80 33.91 -13.74
N LEU A 289 -0.23 33.14 -14.09
CA LEU A 289 -1.60 33.64 -14.25
C LEU A 289 -2.28 33.96 -12.91
N VAL A 290 -1.80 33.40 -11.80
CA VAL A 290 -2.41 33.58 -10.47
C VAL A 290 -2.00 34.91 -9.83
N GLY A 291 -0.81 35.42 -10.14
CA GLY A 291 -0.31 36.71 -9.65
C GLY A 291 -0.77 37.94 -10.44
N VAL A 292 -1.29 37.76 -11.65
CA VAL A 292 -1.54 38.87 -12.61
C VAL A 292 -2.86 39.62 -12.37
N LYS A 293 -3.66 39.26 -11.36
CA LYS A 293 -4.80 40.10 -10.96
C LYS A 293 -4.41 41.45 -10.33
N GLU A 294 -3.12 41.67 -10.02
CA GLU A 294 -2.69 42.87 -9.27
C GLU A 294 -1.63 43.76 -9.96
N SER A 295 -1.20 43.48 -11.20
CA SER A 295 -0.34 44.44 -11.92
C SER A 295 -0.57 44.42 -13.43
N LEU A 296 -1.15 45.51 -13.94
CA LEU A 296 -1.09 45.88 -15.35
C LEU A 296 0.38 46.22 -15.68
N PHE A 297 0.90 45.69 -16.79
CA PHE A 297 2.25 45.81 -17.38
C PHE A 297 3.24 44.67 -17.04
N SER A 298 3.45 43.71 -17.98
CA SER A 298 4.74 43.29 -18.64
C SER A 298 4.53 41.97 -19.47
N PRO A 299 5.50 41.46 -20.30
CA PRO A 299 5.33 41.02 -21.71
C PRO A 299 5.01 39.49 -21.87
N PRO A 300 5.00 38.87 -23.08
CA PRO A 300 4.15 37.72 -23.37
C PRO A 300 4.60 36.40 -22.70
N THR A 301 3.63 35.76 -22.02
CA THR A 301 3.48 34.31 -21.73
C THR A 301 4.75 33.51 -21.39
N MET A 302 5.02 33.40 -20.08
CA MET A 302 6.03 32.49 -19.50
C MET A 302 5.33 31.42 -18.65
N LEU A 303 4.90 30.31 -19.27
CA LEU A 303 4.34 29.17 -18.55
C LEU A 303 5.33 28.70 -17.48
N THR A 304 4.89 28.74 -16.22
CA THR A 304 5.71 28.42 -15.05
C THR A 304 5.15 27.18 -14.37
N SER A 305 5.95 26.11 -14.31
CA SER A 305 5.57 24.89 -13.58
C SER A 305 6.33 24.82 -12.25
N LEU A 306 5.62 24.82 -11.12
CA LEU A 306 6.19 24.45 -9.82
C LEU A 306 5.97 22.97 -9.59
N ILE A 307 7.06 22.28 -9.30
CA ILE A 307 7.05 20.87 -8.93
C ILE A 307 7.35 20.80 -7.45
N GLN A 308 6.46 20.20 -6.68
CA GLN A 308 6.69 19.86 -5.29
C GLN A 308 6.78 18.35 -5.16
N LEU A 309 7.97 17.85 -4.77
CA LEU A 309 8.19 16.46 -4.35
C LEU A 309 8.01 16.31 -2.82
#